data_AF-A0A832TFH8-F1
#
_entry.id   AF-A0A832TFH8-F1
#
_cell.length_a   1.000
_cell.length_b   1.000
_cell.length_c   1.000
_cell.angle_alpha   90.00
_cell.angle_beta   90.00
_cell.angle_gamma   90.00
#
_symmetry.space_group_name_H-M   'P 1'
#
loop_
_entity.id
_entity.type
_entity.pdbx_description
1 polymer ?
#
loop_
_entity_poly.entity_id
_entity_poly.type
_entity_poly.pdbx_seq_one_letter_code
_entity_poly.pdbx_strand_id
1 'polypeptide(L)'
;MMELKLSNPITLIDIEKYYKLYCLKSIKKLDWGYEGEIELLRLLRFSCFIVKKIDRIDIFDKNGKFKIYIEFSSDKIKISGQGDKLIVNSIINRIAKNIEKYGASIVKYVGVQYSRDNKTVLFKTVPDEILDLRGYSCPVPEIKTKQKLLKMEKGKVLEVLIDNPAAIEYTLPEVARLFNCRYEIYNMGDYASFVFTKLDNTRTYTNYTEVVEEVKENEIKELIKESDFRAFLYSYFDQIVEQRKAMQLQLEDIKYQGYTVISAAPIGRGWLFTALVNGDNIIAARLDVENNSFYNEDALKRLPIEGECNIFYLKHTERTD
;
A
#
# COMPACT_ATOMS: atom_id res chain seq x y z
N MET A 1 7.83 34.02 -13.53
CA MET A 1 6.46 33.53 -13.26
C MET A 1 6.20 32.39 -14.22
N MET A 2 5.70 31.26 -13.74
CA MET A 2 5.36 30.09 -14.55
C MET A 2 3.93 29.64 -14.23
N GLU A 3 3.21 29.14 -15.22
CA GLU A 3 1.86 28.60 -15.08
C GLU A 3 1.82 27.20 -15.67
N LEU A 4 1.23 26.25 -14.94
CA LEU A 4 1.13 24.84 -15.31
C LEU A 4 -0.34 24.43 -15.28
N LYS A 5 -0.84 23.81 -16.35
CA LYS A 5 -2.19 23.22 -16.38
C LYS A 5 -2.18 21.84 -15.74
N LEU A 6 -3.03 21.64 -14.76
CA LEU A 6 -3.12 20.38 -14.01
C LEU A 6 -4.52 20.25 -13.43
N SER A 7 -5.22 19.14 -13.67
CA SER A 7 -6.55 18.89 -13.14
C SER A 7 -6.51 18.69 -11.61
N ASN A 8 -7.25 19.45 -10.80
CA ASN A 8 -7.33 19.34 -9.33
C ASN A 8 -5.99 19.44 -8.55
N PRO A 9 -5.15 20.45 -8.82
CA PRO A 9 -3.79 20.53 -8.30
C PRO A 9 -3.71 20.91 -6.82
N ILE A 10 -4.81 21.37 -6.22
CA ILE A 10 -4.89 21.75 -4.80
C ILE A 10 -4.46 20.62 -3.87
N THR A 11 -4.61 19.38 -4.32
CA THR A 11 -4.17 18.18 -3.62
C THR A 11 -2.67 18.13 -3.33
N LEU A 12 -1.86 18.83 -4.13
CA LEU A 12 -0.42 18.90 -3.92
C LEU A 12 -0.02 19.82 -2.77
N ILE A 13 -0.94 20.64 -2.24
CA ILE A 13 -0.66 21.65 -1.21
C ILE A 13 -0.18 21.06 0.14
N ASP A 14 -0.30 19.75 0.33
CA ASP A 14 0.20 19.04 1.50
C ASP A 14 1.73 19.00 1.53
N ILE A 15 2.32 19.91 2.31
CA ILE A 15 3.77 20.05 2.44
C ILE A 15 4.39 18.77 3.02
N GLU A 16 3.79 18.15 4.04
CA GLU A 16 4.40 16.98 4.69
C GLU A 16 4.56 15.82 3.69
N LYS A 17 3.58 15.67 2.79
CA LYS A 17 3.60 14.64 1.75
C LYS A 17 4.41 15.01 0.52
N TYR A 18 4.37 16.28 0.09
CA TYR A 18 4.83 16.70 -1.24
C TYR A 18 5.95 17.73 -1.24
N TYR A 19 6.60 18.02 -0.09
CA TYR A 19 7.68 19.00 0.01
C TYR A 19 8.80 18.81 -1.03
N LYS A 20 9.08 17.56 -1.45
CA LYS A 20 10.09 17.26 -2.49
C LYS A 20 9.72 17.85 -3.86
N LEU A 21 8.43 17.96 -4.20
CA LEU A 21 8.00 18.64 -5.43
C LEU A 21 8.48 20.09 -5.44
N TYR A 22 8.48 20.72 -4.27
CA TYR A 22 8.88 22.10 -4.05
C TYR A 22 10.38 22.29 -3.80
N CYS A 23 11.19 21.27 -4.11
CA CYS A 23 12.64 21.27 -3.91
C CYS A 23 13.08 21.41 -2.46
N LEU A 24 12.19 21.13 -1.50
CA LEU A 24 12.49 21.21 -0.08
C LEU A 24 13.11 19.90 0.43
N LYS A 25 13.85 20.01 1.53
CA LYS A 25 14.45 18.93 2.31
C LYS A 25 14.31 19.19 3.80
N SER A 26 14.51 18.17 4.62
CA SER A 26 14.61 18.27 6.08
C SER A 26 13.45 19.06 6.71
N ILE A 27 12.21 18.75 6.29
CA ILE A 27 11.03 19.47 6.77
C ILE A 27 10.84 19.22 8.27
N LYS A 28 10.72 20.30 9.03
CA LYS A 28 10.36 20.29 10.45
C LYS A 28 9.11 21.14 10.65
N LYS A 29 8.09 20.57 11.29
CA LYS A 29 6.85 21.29 11.62
C LYS A 29 7.08 22.28 12.76
N LEU A 30 6.45 23.46 12.65
CA LEU A 30 6.40 24.52 13.64
C LEU A 30 4.93 24.84 13.96
N ASP A 31 4.68 25.59 15.03
CA ASP A 31 3.31 25.95 15.44
C ASP A 31 2.57 26.79 14.38
N TRP A 32 3.30 27.52 13.54
CA TRP A 32 2.76 28.46 12.55
C TRP A 32 3.11 28.08 11.09
N GLY A 33 3.79 26.97 10.86
CA GLY A 33 4.26 26.59 9.53
C GLY A 33 5.29 25.47 9.56
N TYR A 34 6.27 25.54 8.67
CA TYR A 34 7.36 24.57 8.59
C TYR A 34 8.69 25.28 8.41
N GLU A 35 9.74 24.59 8.80
CA GLU A 35 11.12 24.87 8.42
C GLU A 35 11.61 23.79 7.46
N GLY A 36 12.47 24.15 6.51
CA GLY A 36 13.08 23.21 5.59
C GLY A 36 14.27 23.82 4.85
N GLU A 37 14.83 23.07 3.93
CA GLU A 37 16.00 23.50 3.15
C GLU A 37 15.76 23.37 1.65
N ILE A 38 16.17 24.39 0.87
CA ILE A 38 16.30 24.28 -0.59
C ILE A 38 17.79 24.14 -0.93
N GLU A 39 18.13 23.08 -1.67
CA GLU A 39 19.48 22.87 -2.18
C GLU A 39 19.56 23.08 -3.69
N LEU A 40 20.43 24.00 -4.13
CA LEU A 40 20.73 24.36 -5.52
C LEU A 40 22.18 24.02 -5.86
N LEU A 41 22.38 23.29 -6.97
CA LEU A 41 23.69 23.00 -7.58
C LEU A 41 24.76 22.44 -6.61
N ARG A 42 24.39 21.55 -5.67
CA ARG A 42 25.26 20.89 -4.66
C ARG A 42 26.08 21.83 -3.74
N LEU A 43 26.02 23.15 -3.97
CA LEU A 43 26.87 24.16 -3.32
C LEU A 43 26.05 25.18 -2.54
N LEU A 44 24.80 25.44 -2.93
CA LEU A 44 23.96 26.45 -2.31
C LEU A 44 22.84 25.78 -1.51
N ARG A 45 22.82 26.01 -0.20
CA ARG A 45 21.72 25.60 0.68
C ARG A 45 21.08 26.83 1.30
N PHE A 46 19.76 26.87 1.25
CA PHE A 46 18.95 27.94 1.81
C PHE A 46 18.02 27.34 2.86
N SER A 47 18.18 27.76 4.10
CA SER A 47 17.21 27.45 5.15
C SER A 47 15.99 28.33 4.95
N CYS A 48 14.82 27.71 4.91
CA CYS A 48 13.57 28.35 4.55
C CYS A 48 12.51 28.17 5.64
N PHE A 49 11.67 29.18 5.80
CA PHE A 49 10.35 29.03 6.39
C PHE A 49 9.32 28.76 5.30
N ILE A 50 8.37 27.87 5.58
CA ILE A 50 7.31 27.50 4.65
C ILE A 50 5.96 27.69 5.35
N VAL A 51 5.09 28.46 4.72
CA VAL A 51 3.75 28.74 5.22
C VAL A 51 2.73 28.17 4.24
N LYS A 52 1.89 27.26 4.75
CA LYS A 52 0.74 26.72 4.01
C LYS A 52 -0.46 27.63 4.23
N LYS A 53 -1.11 28.06 3.14
CA LYS A 53 -2.43 28.70 3.14
C LYS A 53 -3.47 27.74 2.54
N ILE A 54 -4.71 28.21 2.39
CA ILE A 54 -5.80 27.39 1.83
C ILE A 54 -5.48 26.96 0.39
N ASP A 55 -4.96 27.89 -0.42
CA ASP A 55 -4.76 27.75 -1.86
C ASP A 55 -3.34 28.14 -2.29
N ARG A 56 -2.41 28.26 -1.34
CA ARG A 56 -1.06 28.75 -1.62
C ARG A 56 -0.02 28.17 -0.67
N ILE A 57 1.19 27.95 -1.18
CA ILE A 57 2.39 27.72 -0.37
C ILE A 57 3.32 28.91 -0.55
N ASP A 58 3.76 29.48 0.56
CA ASP A 58 4.78 30.52 0.60
C ASP A 58 6.08 29.94 1.15
N ILE A 59 7.20 30.10 0.43
CA ILE A 59 8.53 29.67 0.86
C ILE A 59 9.42 30.92 0.97
N PHE A 60 10.01 31.15 2.14
CA PHE A 60 10.83 32.31 2.44
C PHE A 60 12.21 31.87 2.89
N ASP A 61 13.28 32.38 2.26
CA ASP A 61 14.63 32.21 2.80
C ASP A 61 14.76 32.96 4.14
N LYS A 62 15.33 32.31 5.15
CA LYS A 62 15.52 32.87 6.49
C LYS A 62 16.40 34.13 6.49
N ASN A 63 17.28 34.26 5.51
CA ASN A 63 18.16 35.41 5.35
C ASN A 63 17.58 36.48 4.41
N GLY A 64 16.31 36.33 3.98
CA GLY A 64 15.62 37.31 3.16
C GLY A 64 16.03 37.35 1.68
N LYS A 65 16.81 36.38 1.19
CA LYS A 65 17.33 36.38 -0.19
C LYS A 65 16.23 36.20 -1.25
N PHE A 66 15.20 35.43 -0.93
CA PHE A 66 14.07 35.20 -1.83
C PHE A 66 12.78 34.85 -1.10
N LYS A 67 11.68 34.99 -1.84
CA LYS A 67 10.35 34.49 -1.52
C LYS A 67 9.78 33.80 -2.76
N ILE A 68 9.18 32.62 -2.60
CA ILE A 68 8.52 31.86 -3.66
C ILE A 68 7.07 31.66 -3.26
N TYR A 69 6.17 31.85 -4.20
CA TYR A 69 4.72 31.69 -4.04
C TYR A 69 4.25 30.64 -5.04
N ILE A 70 3.54 29.63 -4.55
CA ILE A 70 2.95 28.56 -5.34
C ILE A 70 1.45 28.61 -5.11
N GLU A 71 0.71 29.13 -6.07
CA GLU A 71 -0.74 29.32 -6.02
C GLU A 71 -1.44 28.19 -6.76
N PHE A 72 -2.48 27.63 -6.13
CA PHE A 72 -3.27 26.51 -6.65
C PHE A 72 -4.66 27.01 -7.03
N SER A 73 -5.10 26.71 -8.24
CA SER A 73 -6.48 26.93 -8.70
C SER A 73 -7.13 25.59 -9.05
N SER A 74 -8.37 25.58 -9.52
CA SER A 74 -9.09 24.35 -9.88
C SER A 74 -8.39 23.52 -10.97
N ASP A 75 -7.70 24.17 -11.90
CA ASP A 75 -7.17 23.58 -13.13
C ASP A 75 -5.71 23.97 -13.43
N LYS A 76 -5.06 24.72 -12.52
CA LYS A 76 -3.70 25.20 -12.72
C LYS A 76 -2.93 25.48 -11.45
N ILE A 77 -1.60 25.52 -11.60
CA ILE A 77 -0.65 25.98 -10.58
C ILE A 77 0.12 27.16 -11.15
N LYS A 78 0.23 28.24 -10.38
CA LYS A 78 1.03 29.41 -10.72
C LYS A 78 2.19 29.56 -9.74
N ILE A 79 3.40 29.65 -10.27
CA ILE A 79 4.63 29.77 -9.49
C ILE A 79 5.25 31.14 -9.76
N SER A 80 5.45 31.92 -8.70
CA SER A 80 6.06 33.25 -8.76
C SER A 80 7.05 33.44 -7.62
N GLY A 81 7.82 34.53 -7.65
CA GLY A 81 8.78 34.80 -6.60
C GLY A 81 9.35 36.20 -6.66
N GLN A 82 9.98 36.61 -5.57
CA GLN A 82 10.61 37.90 -5.34
C GLN A 82 12.01 37.68 -4.74
N GLY A 83 12.97 38.54 -5.07
CA GLY A 83 14.36 38.43 -4.60
C GLY A 83 15.35 38.41 -5.75
N ASP A 84 16.52 37.81 -5.52
CA ASP A 84 17.55 37.67 -6.54
C ASP A 84 17.02 36.93 -7.78
N LYS A 85 17.09 37.57 -8.94
CA LYS A 85 16.49 37.06 -10.18
C LYS A 85 17.05 35.69 -10.60
N LEU A 86 18.34 35.44 -10.42
CA LEU A 86 18.96 34.17 -10.84
C LEU A 86 18.54 33.04 -9.90
N ILE A 87 18.57 33.29 -8.59
CA ILE A 87 18.14 32.30 -7.59
C ILE A 87 16.65 31.98 -7.76
N VAL A 88 15.81 33.02 -7.82
CA VAL A 88 14.36 32.88 -7.94
C VAL A 88 14.00 32.13 -9.21
N ASN A 89 14.54 32.52 -10.37
CA ASN A 89 14.23 31.82 -11.63
C ASN A 89 14.70 30.37 -11.61
N SER A 90 15.85 30.07 -11.01
CA SER A 90 16.35 28.70 -10.88
C SER A 90 15.44 27.84 -10.01
N ILE A 91 14.98 28.35 -8.88
CA ILE A 91 14.03 27.65 -7.99
C ILE A 91 12.70 27.43 -8.71
N ILE A 92 12.11 28.49 -9.28
CA ILE A 92 10.83 28.42 -9.99
C ILE A 92 10.90 27.36 -11.10
N ASN A 93 11.94 27.38 -11.93
CA ASN A 93 12.11 26.43 -13.02
C ASN A 93 12.23 24.98 -12.53
N ARG A 94 12.92 24.73 -11.42
CA ARG A 94 13.05 23.38 -10.85
C ARG A 94 11.75 22.88 -10.25
N ILE A 95 11.04 23.74 -9.52
CA ILE A 95 9.72 23.42 -8.97
C ILE A 95 8.75 23.12 -10.12
N ALA A 96 8.72 23.96 -11.15
CA ALA A 96 7.86 23.75 -12.31
C ALA A 96 8.15 22.41 -12.99
N LYS A 97 9.42 22.11 -13.29
CA LYS A 97 9.83 20.82 -13.89
C LYS A 97 9.46 19.62 -13.02
N ASN A 98 9.61 19.73 -11.70
CA ASN A 98 9.19 18.67 -10.79
C ASN A 98 7.66 18.45 -10.84
N ILE A 99 6.88 19.52 -10.84
CA ILE A 99 5.42 19.44 -10.91
C ILE A 99 4.96 18.93 -12.28
N GLU A 100 5.58 19.34 -13.39
CA GLU A 100 5.27 18.78 -14.72
C GLU A 100 5.55 17.29 -14.78
N LYS A 101 6.69 16.86 -14.22
CA LYS A 101 7.13 15.47 -14.27
C LYS A 101 6.34 14.54 -13.36
N TYR A 102 5.95 15.02 -12.17
CA TYR A 102 5.38 14.19 -11.11
C TYR A 102 3.96 14.58 -10.71
N GLY A 103 3.52 15.81 -11.00
CA GLY A 103 2.23 16.34 -10.56
C GLY A 103 1.05 15.64 -11.22
N ALA A 104 1.09 15.36 -12.54
CA ALA A 104 -0.04 14.70 -13.22
C ALA A 104 -0.31 13.29 -12.72
N SER A 105 0.75 12.52 -12.44
CA SER A 105 0.60 11.21 -11.82
C SER A 105 0.08 11.35 -10.40
N ILE A 106 0.71 12.18 -9.56
CA ILE A 106 0.28 12.37 -8.16
C ILE A 106 -1.16 12.83 -8.09
N VAL A 107 -1.59 13.81 -8.87
CA VAL A 107 -2.96 14.31 -8.82
C VAL A 107 -3.98 13.32 -9.38
N LYS A 108 -3.62 12.53 -10.39
CA LYS A 108 -4.45 11.39 -10.83
C LYS A 108 -4.61 10.36 -9.69
N TYR A 109 -3.53 10.06 -8.96
CA TYR A 109 -3.55 9.17 -7.80
C TYR A 109 -4.34 9.76 -6.62
N VAL A 110 -4.24 11.08 -6.37
CA VAL A 110 -5.00 11.75 -5.32
C VAL A 110 -6.46 11.97 -5.70
N GLY A 111 -6.79 12.14 -6.99
CA GLY A 111 -8.17 12.17 -7.48
C GLY A 111 -8.89 10.82 -7.32
N VAL A 112 -8.16 9.71 -7.37
CA VAL A 112 -8.66 8.38 -6.99
C VAL A 112 -8.79 8.21 -5.47
N GLN A 113 -7.97 8.90 -4.67
CA GLN A 113 -8.08 8.94 -3.19
C GLN A 113 -9.20 9.88 -2.69
N TYR A 114 -9.44 11.02 -3.35
CA TYR A 114 -10.45 12.02 -2.94
C TYR A 114 -11.89 11.57 -3.19
N SER A 115 -12.13 10.59 -4.07
CA SER A 115 -13.46 9.98 -4.22
C SER A 115 -13.77 8.93 -3.14
N ARG A 116 -12.85 8.69 -2.20
CA ARG A 116 -13.04 7.81 -1.04
C ARG A 116 -12.72 8.56 0.26
N ASP A 117 -13.64 9.45 0.64
CA ASP A 117 -13.88 9.98 1.99
C ASP A 117 -12.64 10.32 2.85
N ASN A 118 -12.12 11.54 2.73
CA ASN A 118 -11.33 12.14 3.80
C ASN A 118 -12.26 12.60 4.94
N LYS A 119 -12.55 11.71 5.90
CA LYS A 119 -12.97 12.15 7.23
C LYS A 119 -11.74 12.71 7.94
N THR A 120 -11.84 13.94 8.45
CA THR A 120 -10.87 14.53 9.37
C THR A 120 -10.59 13.54 10.52
N VAL A 121 -9.33 13.40 10.97
CA VAL A 121 -8.94 12.52 12.10
C VAL A 121 -9.78 12.77 13.36
N LEU A 122 -10.35 13.98 13.49
CA LEU A 122 -11.31 14.36 14.53
C LEU A 122 -12.58 13.48 14.59
N PHE A 123 -12.97 12.87 13.46
CA PHE A 123 -14.11 11.96 13.33
C PHE A 123 -13.65 10.55 12.94
N LYS A 124 -12.42 10.18 13.28
CA LYS A 124 -11.94 8.81 13.09
C LYS A 124 -12.80 7.85 13.91
N THR A 125 -13.31 6.82 13.25
CA THR A 125 -14.09 5.78 13.92
C THR A 125 -13.25 5.14 15.02
N VAL A 126 -13.81 5.06 16.23
CA VAL A 126 -13.13 4.46 17.38
C VAL A 126 -13.01 2.96 17.13
N PRO A 127 -11.80 2.39 17.13
CA PRO A 127 -11.64 0.96 16.93
C PRO A 127 -12.04 0.19 18.19
N ASP A 128 -12.67 -0.97 18.00
CA ASP A 128 -12.76 -1.97 19.06
C ASP A 128 -11.40 -2.66 19.26
N GLU A 129 -10.64 -2.84 18.18
CA GLU A 129 -9.35 -3.53 18.18
C GLU A 129 -8.32 -2.86 17.26
N ILE A 130 -7.04 -2.92 17.62
CA ILE A 130 -5.92 -2.36 16.85
C ILE A 130 -4.92 -3.46 16.49
N LEU A 131 -4.49 -3.50 15.24
CA LEU A 131 -3.49 -4.42 14.70
C LEU A 131 -2.33 -3.63 14.07
N ASP A 132 -1.15 -3.68 14.70
CA ASP A 132 0.04 -3.00 14.20
C ASP A 132 0.84 -3.89 13.24
N LEU A 133 0.94 -3.46 11.98
CA LEU A 133 1.62 -4.15 10.88
C LEU A 133 2.69 -3.27 10.23
N ARG A 134 3.14 -2.21 10.90
CA ARG A 134 4.27 -1.39 10.44
C ARG A 134 5.55 -2.23 10.39
N GLY A 135 6.37 -2.03 9.36
CA GLY A 135 7.60 -2.78 9.10
C GLY A 135 7.39 -4.17 8.48
N TYR A 136 6.14 -4.62 8.26
CA TYR A 136 5.87 -5.92 7.66
C TYR A 136 5.67 -5.85 6.13
N SER A 137 6.30 -6.77 5.41
CA SER A 137 6.14 -6.97 3.97
C SER A 137 5.08 -8.02 3.63
N CYS A 138 4.61 -8.01 2.38
CA CYS A 138 3.73 -9.05 1.84
C CYS A 138 4.30 -10.46 2.11
N PRO A 139 3.46 -11.47 2.46
CA PRO A 139 2.00 -11.47 2.61
C PRO A 139 1.52 -11.23 4.05
N VAL A 140 2.41 -10.88 4.98
CA VAL A 140 2.08 -10.80 6.42
C VAL A 140 0.90 -9.85 6.72
N PRO A 141 0.83 -8.63 6.14
CA PRO A 141 -0.32 -7.75 6.34
C PRO A 141 -1.65 -8.36 5.93
N GLU A 142 -1.67 -9.12 4.84
CA GLU A 142 -2.87 -9.78 4.35
C GLU A 142 -3.34 -10.83 5.34
N ILE A 143 -2.43 -11.75 5.70
CA ILE A 143 -2.72 -12.89 6.57
C ILE A 143 -3.24 -12.42 7.92
N LYS A 144 -2.48 -11.54 8.60
CA LYS A 144 -2.84 -11.07 9.96
C LYS A 144 -4.14 -10.28 9.96
N THR A 145 -4.40 -9.46 8.93
CA THR A 145 -5.66 -8.72 8.82
C THR A 145 -6.84 -9.65 8.59
N LYS A 146 -6.72 -10.62 7.67
CA LYS A 146 -7.77 -11.62 7.40
C LYS A 146 -8.10 -12.42 8.66
N GLN A 147 -7.08 -12.95 9.34
CA GLN A 147 -7.25 -13.71 10.59
C GLN A 147 -8.03 -12.91 11.64
N LYS A 148 -7.71 -11.62 11.79
CA LYS A 148 -8.38 -10.74 12.73
C LYS A 148 -9.84 -10.51 12.34
N LEU A 149 -10.09 -10.19 11.07
CA LEU A 149 -11.43 -9.98 10.55
C LEU A 149 -12.30 -11.24 10.59
N LEU A 150 -11.74 -12.45 10.47
CA LEU A 150 -12.51 -13.69 10.64
C LEU A 150 -13.11 -13.83 12.03
N LYS A 151 -12.27 -13.62 13.05
CA LYS A 151 -12.63 -13.78 14.48
C LYS A 151 -13.49 -12.63 14.99
N MET A 152 -13.49 -11.50 14.29
CA MET A 152 -14.21 -10.30 14.69
C MET A 152 -15.73 -10.44 14.45
N GLU A 153 -16.56 -9.94 15.37
CA GLU A 153 -18.02 -9.96 15.21
C GLU A 153 -18.51 -8.89 14.21
N LYS A 154 -19.70 -9.09 13.62
CA LYS A 154 -20.37 -8.05 12.83
C LYS A 154 -20.58 -6.77 13.64
N GLY A 155 -20.38 -5.62 12.99
CA GLY A 155 -20.54 -4.29 13.57
C GLY A 155 -19.30 -3.79 14.31
N LYS A 156 -18.32 -4.65 14.58
CA LYS A 156 -17.05 -4.26 15.20
C LYS A 156 -16.12 -3.56 14.23
N VAL A 157 -15.17 -2.82 14.80
CA VAL A 157 -14.22 -1.98 14.08
C VAL A 157 -12.78 -2.43 14.37
N LEU A 158 -12.04 -2.78 13.32
CA LEU A 158 -10.61 -3.10 13.38
C LEU A 158 -9.80 -1.96 12.77
N GLU A 159 -8.87 -1.40 13.53
CA GLU A 159 -7.85 -0.50 12.99
C GLU A 159 -6.56 -1.28 12.67
N VAL A 160 -6.04 -1.11 11.46
CA VAL A 160 -4.75 -1.64 11.02
C VAL A 160 -3.75 -0.51 10.81
N LEU A 161 -2.62 -0.52 11.53
CA LEU A 161 -1.53 0.43 11.32
C LEU A 161 -0.54 -0.17 10.31
N ILE A 162 -0.25 0.53 9.22
CA ILE A 162 0.59 -0.03 8.16
C ILE A 162 1.38 1.03 7.41
N ASP A 163 2.66 0.76 7.13
CA ASP A 163 3.57 1.64 6.40
C ASP A 163 3.91 1.11 4.99
N ASN A 164 3.45 -0.10 4.66
CA ASN A 164 3.65 -0.73 3.37
C ASN A 164 2.67 -0.18 2.30
N PRO A 165 3.14 0.56 1.28
CA PRO A 165 2.25 1.17 0.28
C PRO A 165 1.44 0.15 -0.51
N ALA A 166 2.02 -1.00 -0.86
CA ALA A 166 1.32 -2.02 -1.63
C ALA A 166 0.16 -2.63 -0.85
N ALA A 167 0.33 -2.80 0.46
CA ALA A 167 -0.72 -3.32 1.32
C ALA A 167 -1.87 -2.32 1.46
N ILE A 168 -1.57 -1.02 1.58
CA ILE A 168 -2.57 0.05 1.64
C ILE A 168 -3.37 0.17 0.33
N GLU A 169 -2.67 0.07 -0.80
CA GLU A 169 -3.26 0.31 -2.13
C GLU A 169 -4.10 -0.86 -2.66
N TYR A 170 -3.67 -2.10 -2.40
CA TYR A 170 -4.23 -3.29 -3.05
C TYR A 170 -4.73 -4.31 -2.02
N THR A 171 -3.84 -4.75 -1.13
CA THR A 171 -4.11 -5.88 -0.23
C THR A 171 -5.25 -5.59 0.74
N LEU A 172 -5.19 -4.52 1.53
CA LEU A 172 -6.18 -4.20 2.55
C LEU A 172 -7.55 -3.81 1.93
N PRO A 173 -7.61 -3.07 0.81
CA PRO A 173 -8.88 -2.89 0.08
C PRO A 173 -9.50 -4.19 -0.44
N GLU A 174 -8.68 -5.12 -0.97
CA GLU A 174 -9.16 -6.42 -1.41
C GLU A 174 -9.68 -7.25 -0.23
N VAL A 175 -8.96 -7.24 0.89
CA VAL A 175 -9.40 -7.84 2.15
C VAL A 175 -10.73 -7.22 2.60
N ALA A 176 -10.89 -5.90 2.53
CA ALA A 176 -12.15 -5.27 2.93
C ALA A 176 -13.32 -5.75 2.06
N ARG A 177 -13.13 -5.83 0.73
CA ARG A 177 -14.14 -6.34 -0.20
C ARG A 177 -14.53 -7.78 0.12
N LEU A 178 -13.53 -8.62 0.36
CA LEU A 178 -13.66 -10.04 0.64
C LEU A 178 -14.39 -10.34 1.96
N PHE A 179 -14.13 -9.54 2.99
CA PHE A 179 -14.77 -9.66 4.31
C PHE A 179 -16.03 -8.82 4.46
N ASN A 180 -16.56 -8.29 3.34
CA ASN A 180 -17.70 -7.38 3.30
C ASN A 180 -17.59 -6.28 4.37
N CYS A 181 -16.43 -5.65 4.44
CA CYS A 181 -16.16 -4.55 5.35
C CYS A 181 -16.30 -3.21 4.62
N ARG A 182 -16.88 -2.23 5.29
CA ARG A 182 -16.59 -0.83 4.97
C ARG A 182 -15.18 -0.56 5.47
N TYR A 183 -14.45 0.33 4.80
CA TYR A 183 -13.19 0.80 5.35
C TYR A 183 -12.99 2.29 5.17
N GLU A 184 -12.12 2.84 5.99
CA GLU A 184 -11.67 4.22 6.01
C GLU A 184 -10.14 4.22 6.10
N ILE A 185 -9.47 5.13 5.40
CA ILE A 185 -8.01 5.23 5.44
C ILE A 185 -7.64 6.62 5.92
N TYR A 186 -6.81 6.67 6.95
CA TYR A 186 -6.29 7.91 7.52
C TYR A 186 -4.78 7.95 7.31
N ASN A 187 -4.30 9.05 6.73
CA ASN A 187 -2.87 9.31 6.65
C ASN A 187 -2.37 9.79 8.01
N MET A 188 -1.43 9.06 8.60
CA MET A 188 -0.84 9.38 9.90
C MET A 188 0.57 9.98 9.78
N GLY A 189 1.04 10.26 8.55
CA GLY A 189 2.37 10.81 8.28
C GLY A 189 3.32 9.73 7.76
N ASP A 190 3.97 9.01 8.69
CA ASP A 190 4.94 7.94 8.39
C ASP A 190 4.30 6.56 8.17
N TYR A 191 3.01 6.41 8.51
CA TYR A 191 2.20 5.22 8.23
C TYR A 191 0.75 5.62 7.90
N ALA A 192 -0.05 4.65 7.48
CA ALA A 192 -1.50 4.78 7.31
C ALA A 192 -2.24 4.00 8.39
N SER A 193 -3.36 4.54 8.84
CA SER A 193 -4.35 3.84 9.67
C SER A 193 -5.50 3.42 8.76
N PHE A 194 -5.69 2.11 8.62
CA PHE A 194 -6.74 1.51 7.80
C PHE A 194 -7.81 0.92 8.72
N VAL A 195 -8.97 1.56 8.80
CA VAL A 195 -10.04 1.21 9.73
C VAL A 195 -11.11 0.42 8.99
N PHE A 196 -11.31 -0.84 9.35
CA PHE A 196 -12.36 -1.72 8.84
C PHE A 196 -13.57 -1.68 9.77
N THR A 197 -14.77 -1.55 9.21
CA THR A 197 -16.04 -1.82 9.90
C THR A 197 -16.68 -3.04 9.25
N LYS A 198 -16.82 -4.13 10.03
CA LYS A 198 -17.35 -5.39 9.51
C LYS A 198 -18.86 -5.32 9.35
N LEU A 199 -19.37 -5.36 8.13
CA LEU A 199 -20.81 -5.17 7.85
C LEU A 199 -21.61 -6.47 7.92
N ASP A 200 -20.94 -7.61 7.76
CA ASP A 200 -21.57 -8.91 7.84
C ASP A 200 -20.70 -9.92 8.59
N ASN A 201 -21.31 -10.95 9.14
CA ASN A 201 -20.53 -12.08 9.62
C ASN A 201 -19.80 -12.69 8.43
N THR A 202 -18.53 -13.07 8.63
CA THR A 202 -17.82 -13.85 7.62
C THR A 202 -18.68 -15.06 7.31
N ARG A 203 -18.84 -15.40 6.02
CA ARG A 203 -19.49 -16.67 5.67
C ARG A 203 -18.83 -17.76 6.49
N THR A 204 -19.63 -18.54 7.21
CA THR A 204 -19.13 -19.74 7.88
C THR A 204 -18.65 -20.65 6.77
N TYR A 205 -17.33 -20.81 6.65
CA TYR A 205 -16.70 -21.61 5.59
C TYR A 205 -16.77 -23.11 5.90
N THR A 206 -17.82 -23.57 6.59
CA THR A 206 -17.96 -24.98 7.01
C THR A 206 -17.83 -25.94 5.83
N ASN A 207 -18.35 -25.55 4.66
CA ASN A 207 -18.18 -26.29 3.41
C ASN A 207 -16.73 -26.36 2.93
N TYR A 208 -15.95 -25.28 3.05
CA TYR A 208 -14.53 -25.29 2.67
C TYR A 208 -13.66 -26.03 3.69
N THR A 209 -14.01 -25.96 4.98
CA THR A 209 -13.34 -26.72 6.03
C THR A 209 -13.42 -28.21 5.74
N GLU A 210 -14.60 -28.75 5.48
CA GLU A 210 -14.77 -30.16 5.12
C GLU A 210 -13.94 -30.55 3.89
N VAL A 211 -13.99 -29.73 2.83
CA VAL A 211 -13.22 -29.96 1.59
C VAL A 211 -11.71 -30.02 1.84
N VAL A 212 -11.19 -29.16 2.71
CA VAL A 212 -9.76 -29.06 3.05
C VAL A 212 -9.35 -30.13 4.07
N GLU A 213 -10.17 -30.44 5.06
CA GLU A 213 -9.91 -31.49 6.06
C GLU A 213 -9.91 -32.88 5.42
N GLU A 214 -10.90 -33.17 4.57
CA GLU A 214 -11.02 -34.44 3.83
C GLU A 214 -10.12 -34.51 2.58
N VAL A 215 -9.41 -33.42 2.25
CA VAL A 215 -8.49 -33.35 1.10
C VAL A 215 -9.19 -33.72 -0.23
N LYS A 216 -10.37 -33.15 -0.48
CA LYS A 216 -11.14 -33.38 -1.72
C LYS A 216 -10.46 -32.66 -2.91
N GLU A 217 -9.37 -33.23 -3.42
CA GLU A 217 -8.45 -32.56 -4.34
C GLU A 217 -9.12 -31.93 -5.57
N ASN A 218 -10.07 -32.64 -6.19
CA ASN A 218 -10.77 -32.14 -7.38
C ASN A 218 -11.60 -30.89 -7.08
N GLU A 219 -12.24 -30.85 -5.90
CA GLU A 219 -12.99 -29.67 -5.46
C GLU A 219 -12.05 -28.53 -5.12
N ILE A 220 -10.93 -28.80 -4.44
CA ILE A 220 -9.91 -27.79 -4.12
C ILE A 220 -9.34 -27.15 -5.41
N LYS A 221 -9.08 -27.95 -6.45
CA LYS A 221 -8.59 -27.46 -7.76
C LYS A 221 -9.54 -26.50 -8.45
N GLU A 222 -10.85 -26.65 -8.23
CA GLU A 222 -11.85 -25.73 -8.75
C GLU A 222 -12.01 -24.50 -7.84
N LEU A 223 -12.09 -24.72 -6.52
CA LEU A 223 -12.28 -23.66 -5.53
C LEU A 223 -11.10 -22.68 -5.46
N ILE A 224 -9.87 -23.09 -5.77
CA ILE A 224 -8.71 -22.17 -5.80
C ILE A 224 -8.92 -20.96 -6.75
N LYS A 225 -9.81 -21.11 -7.74
CA LYS A 225 -10.20 -20.04 -8.67
C LYS A 225 -11.07 -18.97 -8.00
N GLU A 226 -11.75 -19.30 -6.90
CA GLU A 226 -12.61 -18.40 -6.14
C GLU A 226 -11.83 -17.55 -5.14
N SER A 227 -12.14 -16.24 -5.06
CA SER A 227 -11.50 -15.35 -4.08
C SER A 227 -11.76 -15.75 -2.64
N ASP A 228 -12.95 -16.26 -2.38
CA ASP A 228 -13.45 -16.56 -1.04
C ASP A 228 -12.74 -17.80 -0.47
N PHE A 229 -12.51 -18.82 -1.30
CA PHE A 229 -11.74 -20.00 -0.89
C PHE A 229 -10.27 -19.66 -0.63
N ARG A 230 -9.63 -18.82 -1.46
CA ARG A 230 -8.24 -18.38 -1.21
C ARG A 230 -8.12 -17.61 0.10
N ALA A 231 -9.10 -16.78 0.42
CA ALA A 231 -9.17 -16.10 1.70
C ALA A 231 -9.26 -17.07 2.86
N PHE A 232 -10.12 -18.07 2.72
CA PHE A 232 -10.27 -19.15 3.67
C PHE A 232 -8.95 -19.89 3.87
N LEU A 233 -8.20 -20.24 2.81
CA LEU A 233 -6.89 -20.89 2.94
C LEU A 233 -5.92 -20.07 3.81
N TYR A 234 -5.76 -18.77 3.56
CA TYR A 234 -4.89 -17.91 4.39
C TYR A 234 -5.37 -17.75 5.83
N SER A 235 -6.65 -17.98 6.09
CA SER A 235 -7.20 -18.00 7.44
C SER A 235 -7.02 -19.34 8.13
N TYR A 236 -7.19 -20.43 7.39
CA TYR A 236 -7.16 -21.78 7.93
C TYR A 236 -5.70 -22.17 8.21
N PHE A 237 -4.80 -21.92 7.26
CA PHE A 237 -3.35 -22.11 7.44
C PHE A 237 -2.75 -20.84 8.05
N ASP A 238 -2.93 -20.69 9.36
CA ASP A 238 -2.70 -19.44 10.07
C ASP A 238 -1.28 -19.26 10.63
N GLN A 239 -0.45 -20.30 10.59
CA GLN A 239 0.89 -20.28 11.15
C GLN A 239 1.96 -20.30 10.05
N ILE A 240 2.79 -19.25 9.98
CA ILE A 240 4.01 -19.28 9.16
C ILE A 240 5.04 -20.14 9.90
N VAL A 241 5.32 -21.33 9.36
CA VAL A 241 6.27 -22.28 9.95
C VAL A 241 7.67 -22.13 9.37
N GLU A 242 7.79 -21.60 8.15
CA GLU A 242 9.07 -21.32 7.52
C GLU A 242 8.96 -20.13 6.55
N GLN A 243 10.06 -19.41 6.39
CA GLN A 243 10.25 -18.38 5.37
C GLN A 243 11.60 -18.58 4.68
N ARG A 244 11.61 -18.59 3.34
CA ARG A 244 12.82 -18.65 2.52
C ARG A 244 12.93 -17.43 1.61
N LYS A 245 14.17 -17.07 1.26
CA LYS A 245 14.46 -16.07 0.24
C LYS A 245 15.01 -16.76 -1.00
N ALA A 246 14.53 -16.36 -2.17
CA ALA A 246 15.00 -16.89 -3.45
C ALA A 246 15.04 -15.80 -4.51
N MET A 247 15.87 -15.96 -5.54
CA MET A 247 15.94 -15.03 -6.68
C MET A 247 14.83 -15.27 -7.72
N GLN A 248 14.22 -16.45 -7.66
CA GLN A 248 13.12 -16.90 -8.50
C GLN A 248 12.36 -17.97 -7.72
N LEU A 249 11.08 -18.15 -8.01
CA LEU A 249 10.30 -19.26 -7.47
C LEU A 249 10.40 -20.45 -8.43
N GLN A 250 10.82 -21.61 -7.92
CA GLN A 250 10.98 -22.84 -8.69
C GLN A 250 10.01 -23.93 -8.22
N LEU A 251 9.96 -25.06 -8.94
CA LEU A 251 9.03 -26.15 -8.60
C LEU A 251 9.44 -26.85 -7.29
N GLU A 252 10.74 -26.91 -7.01
CA GLU A 252 11.32 -27.49 -5.80
C GLU A 252 10.92 -26.71 -4.55
N ASP A 253 10.74 -25.40 -4.69
CA ASP A 253 10.32 -24.52 -3.59
C ASP A 253 8.87 -24.78 -3.14
N ILE A 254 8.07 -25.44 -3.98
CA ILE A 254 6.63 -25.69 -3.77
C ILE A 254 6.40 -27.05 -3.11
N LYS A 255 7.45 -27.85 -2.89
CA LYS A 255 7.35 -29.12 -2.17
C LYS A 255 7.65 -28.88 -0.70
N TYR A 256 6.71 -29.24 0.16
CA TYR A 256 6.86 -29.05 1.60
C TYR A 256 6.12 -30.12 2.40
N GLN A 257 6.75 -30.59 3.47
CA GLN A 257 6.25 -31.69 4.28
C GLN A 257 4.88 -31.39 4.92
N GLY A 258 3.98 -32.36 4.85
CA GLY A 258 2.62 -32.27 5.39
C GLY A 258 1.75 -31.24 4.66
N TYR A 259 0.53 -31.07 5.16
CA TYR A 259 -0.46 -30.23 4.52
C TYR A 259 -0.17 -28.74 4.72
N THR A 260 0.18 -28.04 3.64
CA THR A 260 0.81 -26.71 3.70
C THR A 260 0.30 -25.78 2.61
N VAL A 261 -0.01 -24.54 2.96
CA VAL A 261 -0.18 -23.46 1.99
C VAL A 261 1.15 -22.77 1.76
N ILE A 262 1.55 -22.64 0.50
CA ILE A 262 2.76 -21.93 0.09
C ILE A 262 2.34 -20.64 -0.58
N SER A 263 2.91 -19.52 -0.15
CA SER A 263 2.65 -18.20 -0.71
C SER A 263 3.97 -17.50 -1.03
N ALA A 264 4.09 -16.96 -2.24
CA ALA A 264 5.31 -16.28 -2.67
C ALA A 264 4.98 -15.07 -3.55
N ALA A 265 5.77 -14.01 -3.40
CA ALA A 265 5.68 -12.80 -4.22
C ALA A 265 7.05 -12.10 -4.28
N PRO A 266 7.40 -11.41 -5.39
CA PRO A 266 8.66 -10.73 -5.55
C PRO A 266 8.67 -9.37 -4.82
N ILE A 267 9.85 -8.98 -4.35
CA ILE A 267 10.20 -7.67 -3.79
C ILE A 267 10.11 -6.66 -4.94
N GLY A 268 8.99 -5.93 -5.00
CA GLY A 268 8.74 -4.93 -6.06
C GLY A 268 7.44 -5.10 -6.84
N ARG A 269 6.69 -6.20 -6.60
CA ARG A 269 5.47 -6.60 -7.31
C ARG A 269 5.74 -7.11 -8.74
N GLY A 270 4.83 -7.94 -9.25
CA GLY A 270 4.86 -8.50 -10.60
C GLY A 270 4.02 -9.78 -10.71
N TRP A 271 4.13 -10.64 -9.70
CA TRP A 271 3.35 -11.87 -9.60
C TRP A 271 3.01 -12.24 -8.15
N LEU A 272 1.97 -13.05 -7.96
CA LEU A 272 1.61 -13.66 -6.69
C LEU A 272 1.34 -15.14 -6.92
N PHE A 273 2.05 -15.99 -6.19
CA PHE A 273 1.86 -17.43 -6.21
C PHE A 273 1.18 -17.90 -4.94
N THR A 274 0.26 -18.86 -5.07
CA THR A 274 -0.37 -19.57 -3.96
C THR A 274 -0.54 -21.04 -4.34
N ALA A 275 -0.08 -21.96 -3.51
CA ALA A 275 -0.34 -23.38 -3.68
C ALA A 275 -0.77 -24.03 -2.38
N LEU A 276 -1.59 -25.07 -2.49
CA LEU A 276 -1.87 -26.01 -1.41
C LEU A 276 -1.22 -27.34 -1.75
N VAL A 277 -0.38 -27.85 -0.85
CA VAL A 277 0.44 -29.03 -1.08
C VAL A 277 0.36 -29.99 0.09
N ASN A 278 0.67 -31.26 -0.17
CA ASN A 278 0.89 -32.27 0.86
C ASN A 278 2.14 -33.07 0.52
N GLY A 279 3.28 -32.72 1.14
CA GLY A 279 4.57 -33.31 0.78
C GLY A 279 4.97 -32.95 -0.65
N ASP A 280 5.15 -33.97 -1.48
CA ASP A 280 5.47 -33.83 -2.91
C ASP A 280 4.24 -33.63 -3.80
N ASN A 281 3.04 -33.84 -3.27
CA ASN A 281 1.80 -33.71 -4.04
C ASN A 281 1.31 -32.26 -4.05
N ILE A 282 1.25 -31.65 -5.24
CA ILE A 282 0.68 -30.31 -5.43
C ILE A 282 -0.81 -30.46 -5.73
N ILE A 283 -1.65 -30.11 -4.75
CA ILE A 283 -3.09 -30.32 -4.85
C ILE A 283 -3.73 -29.25 -5.72
N ALA A 284 -3.42 -27.98 -5.46
CA ALA A 284 -3.89 -26.87 -6.25
C ALA A 284 -2.86 -25.73 -6.26
N ALA A 285 -2.83 -24.98 -7.35
CA ALA A 285 -1.92 -23.85 -7.51
C ALA A 285 -2.59 -22.69 -8.24
N ARG A 286 -2.14 -21.47 -7.94
CA ARG A 286 -2.51 -20.25 -8.62
C ARG A 286 -1.28 -19.38 -8.79
N LEU A 287 -1.14 -18.78 -9.96
CA LEU A 287 -0.17 -17.75 -10.25
C LEU A 287 -0.88 -16.57 -10.89
N ASP A 288 -0.88 -15.43 -10.23
CA ASP A 288 -1.25 -14.16 -10.84
C ASP A 288 0.00 -13.51 -11.41
N VAL A 289 -0.07 -13.03 -12.65
CA VAL A 289 0.97 -12.21 -13.29
C VAL A 289 0.30 -11.03 -13.96
N GLU A 290 0.61 -9.83 -13.50
CA GLU A 290 -0.05 -8.59 -13.94
C GLU A 290 -1.59 -8.68 -13.86
N ASN A 291 -2.27 -8.79 -15.00
CA ASN A 291 -3.74 -8.86 -15.13
C ASN A 291 -4.25 -10.27 -15.46
N ASN A 292 -3.38 -11.29 -15.45
CA ASN A 292 -3.74 -12.66 -15.80
C ASN A 292 -3.61 -13.57 -14.59
N SER A 293 -4.54 -14.52 -14.46
CA SER A 293 -4.48 -15.57 -13.45
C SER A 293 -4.39 -16.93 -14.12
N PHE A 294 -3.41 -17.72 -13.70
CA PHE A 294 -3.18 -19.10 -14.15
C PHE A 294 -3.43 -20.05 -12.98
N TYR A 295 -3.93 -21.24 -13.26
CA TYR A 295 -4.38 -22.19 -12.24
C TYR A 295 -3.83 -23.58 -12.51
N ASN A 296 -3.55 -24.31 -11.43
CA ASN A 296 -3.12 -25.71 -11.42
C ASN A 296 -1.94 -25.93 -12.38
N GLU A 297 -2.05 -26.86 -13.34
CA GLU A 297 -0.98 -27.13 -14.30
C GLU A 297 -0.50 -25.90 -15.06
N ASP A 298 -1.40 -24.99 -15.42
CA ASP A 298 -1.04 -23.78 -16.16
C ASP A 298 -0.22 -22.82 -15.29
N ALA A 299 -0.50 -22.77 -13.98
CA ALA A 299 0.34 -22.01 -13.04
C ALA A 299 1.73 -22.65 -12.92
N LEU A 300 1.80 -23.98 -12.79
CA LEU A 300 3.06 -24.70 -12.58
C LEU A 300 3.96 -24.68 -13.82
N LYS A 301 3.40 -24.76 -15.03
CA LYS A 301 4.16 -24.66 -16.30
C LYS A 301 4.87 -23.32 -16.50
N ARG A 302 4.54 -22.31 -15.71
CA ARG A 302 5.14 -20.97 -15.74
C ARG A 302 6.28 -20.79 -14.75
N LEU A 303 6.65 -21.87 -14.06
CA LEU A 303 7.81 -21.90 -13.18
C LEU A 303 9.01 -22.49 -13.94
N PRO A 304 10.24 -22.02 -13.67
CA PRO A 304 10.58 -20.99 -12.70
C PRO A 304 10.12 -19.59 -13.12
N ILE A 305 9.79 -18.74 -12.15
CA ILE A 305 9.43 -17.33 -12.39
C ILE A 305 10.37 -16.40 -11.62
N GLU A 306 10.97 -15.46 -12.35
CA GLU A 306 12.01 -14.57 -11.82
C GLU A 306 11.46 -13.49 -10.88
N GLY A 307 12.31 -13.09 -9.93
CA GLY A 307 12.07 -11.99 -9.01
C GLY A 307 12.55 -12.37 -7.61
N GLU A 308 13.42 -11.54 -7.03
CA GLU A 308 13.85 -11.70 -5.64
C GLU A 308 12.60 -11.75 -4.76
N CYS A 309 12.33 -12.87 -4.11
CA CYS A 309 11.06 -13.13 -3.43
C CYS A 309 11.25 -13.73 -2.05
N ASN A 310 10.23 -13.55 -1.21
CA ASN A 310 10.08 -14.33 0.01
C ASN A 310 9.03 -15.41 -0.24
N ILE A 311 9.33 -16.64 0.15
CA ILE A 311 8.45 -17.80 0.07
C ILE A 311 8.06 -18.15 1.49
N PHE A 312 6.75 -18.20 1.75
CA PHE A 312 6.18 -18.46 3.07
C PHE A 312 5.46 -19.80 3.05
N TYR A 313 5.72 -20.60 4.08
CA TYR A 313 5.11 -21.91 4.28
C TYR A 313 4.16 -21.80 5.48
N LEU A 314 2.88 -22.03 5.23
CA LEU A 314 1.81 -21.86 6.20
C LEU A 314 1.16 -23.19 6.55
N LYS A 315 1.06 -23.49 7.85
CA LYS A 315 0.37 -24.67 8.38
C LYS A 315 -0.83 -24.27 9.24
N HIS A 316 -1.78 -25.20 9.35
CA HIS A 316 -2.86 -25.11 10.31
C HIS A 316 -2.41 -25.68 11.67
N THR A 317 -2.75 -24.99 12.75
CA THR A 317 -2.32 -25.28 14.13
C THR A 317 -2.53 -26.75 14.56
N GLU A 318 -3.57 -27.43 14.05
CA GLU A 318 -3.94 -28.79 14.49
C GLU A 318 -3.53 -29.92 13.53
N ARG A 319 -2.90 -29.60 12.38
CA ARG A 319 -2.55 -30.60 11.36
C ARG A 319 -1.02 -30.63 11.13
N THR A 320 -0.30 -31.30 12.02
CA THR A 320 1.16 -31.46 11.96
C THR A 320 1.64 -32.70 11.22
N ASP A 321 0.74 -33.52 10.68
CA ASP A 321 1.09 -34.81 10.09
C ASP A 321 1.28 -34.73 8.57
#